data_AF-A0A550GI90-F1
#
_entry.id   AF-A0A550GI90-F1
#
_cell.length_a   1.000
_cell.length_b   1.000
_cell.length_c   1.000
_cell.angle_alpha   90.00
_cell.angle_beta   90.00
_cell.angle_gamma   90.00
#
_symmetry.space_group_name_H-M   'P 1'
#
loop_
_entity.id
_entity.type
_entity.pdbx_description
1 polymer ?
#
loop_
_entity_poly.entity_id
_entity_poly.type
_entity_poly.pdbx_seq_one_letter_code
_entity_poly.pdbx_strand_id
1 'polypeptide(L)'
;QDLLDKYNLSLAQTLLFDSTELRFTVSGNWQKIFFRTKRLGLIYDAYKEKEIWVKIDGPASLFKLTRRYGTALAKLLPTIISSLKWTVEAKILWRFTNEIYTFKLESWKHAPVFGTRQAIEAYDSSVEEDFSRRFTALSSNWQLKREPEPVIAGKNVLIPDFSFERQGAKLYMEIVGFWTTEYLMRKIEKLKKTKERILVAVDESLSCERLTKLETKQSLNIIYYRHKIPLPPILRYLQQSYKEARTQQIELLKNLNVTFTEPVIKFEEFANRTGVSIEAVRALITEKTPSNYILLPDSLIRKEKLEQLKKKLNAQIAKTGKLSLTEAEKISQTEHVDFTSAIQNLGYKIIWHGINTENAEIVKNEKKLAKKPQKSQKSINDKPKIQK
;
A
#
# COMPACT_ATOMS: atom_id res chain seq x y z
N GLN A 1 9.40 -9.47 -43.48
CA GLN A 1 8.35 -9.28 -42.47
C GLN A 1 8.57 -8.02 -41.63
N ASP A 2 9.67 -7.90 -40.89
CA ASP A 2 9.95 -6.74 -40.00
C ASP A 2 9.87 -5.36 -40.69
N LEU A 3 10.29 -5.24 -41.96
CA LEU A 3 10.15 -3.99 -42.72
C LEU A 3 8.68 -3.61 -42.98
N LEU A 4 7.82 -4.58 -43.26
CA LEU A 4 6.38 -4.33 -43.48
C LEU A 4 5.70 -3.90 -42.18
N ASP A 5 6.07 -4.52 -41.06
CA ASP A 5 5.53 -4.18 -39.75
C ASP A 5 5.91 -2.73 -39.37
N LYS A 6 7.18 -2.35 -39.59
CA LYS A 6 7.67 -0.97 -39.41
C LYS A 6 6.99 0.02 -40.36
N TYR A 7 6.76 -0.38 -41.62
CA TYR A 7 6.03 0.44 -42.60
C TYR A 7 4.59 0.71 -42.15
N ASN A 8 3.86 -0.33 -41.76
CA ASN A 8 2.47 -0.21 -41.31
C ASN A 8 2.36 0.67 -40.06
N LEU A 9 3.27 0.51 -39.10
CA LEU A 9 3.32 1.36 -37.91
C LEU A 9 3.60 2.82 -38.29
N SER A 10 4.59 3.08 -39.16
CA SER A 10 4.94 4.43 -39.61
C SER A 10 3.80 5.09 -40.37
N LEU A 11 3.08 4.32 -41.19
CA LEU A 11 1.90 4.78 -41.93
C LEU A 11 0.77 5.18 -40.97
N ALA A 12 0.44 4.33 -40.01
CA ALA A 12 -0.56 4.64 -38.99
C ALA A 12 -0.17 5.86 -38.15
N GLN A 13 1.10 5.97 -37.74
CA GLN A 13 1.62 7.13 -37.03
C GLN A 13 1.53 8.42 -37.84
N THR A 14 1.80 8.35 -39.15
CA THR A 14 1.74 9.51 -40.04
C THR A 14 0.30 10.03 -40.16
N LEU A 15 -0.69 9.13 -40.24
CA LEU A 15 -2.12 9.52 -40.20
C LEU A 15 -2.49 10.24 -38.90
N LEU A 16 -1.91 9.82 -37.77
CA LEU A 16 -2.15 10.46 -36.47
C LEU A 16 -1.51 11.85 -36.33
N PHE A 17 -0.63 12.29 -37.24
CA PHE A 17 -0.04 13.62 -37.18
C PHE A 17 -1.07 14.76 -37.33
N ASP A 18 -2.17 14.48 -38.00
CA ASP A 18 -3.31 15.40 -38.17
C ASP A 18 -4.49 15.04 -37.26
N SER A 19 -4.26 14.22 -36.23
CA SER A 19 -5.29 13.88 -35.24
C SER A 19 -5.52 14.99 -34.22
N THR A 20 -6.80 15.22 -33.89
CA THR A 20 -7.26 16.21 -32.90
C THR A 20 -7.63 15.59 -31.57
N GLU A 21 -8.04 14.32 -31.61
CA GLU A 21 -8.53 13.55 -30.47
C GLU A 21 -8.12 12.10 -30.70
N LEU A 22 -7.66 11.44 -29.64
CA LEU A 22 -7.38 10.01 -29.62
C LEU A 22 -8.15 9.37 -28.48
N ARG A 23 -8.91 8.32 -28.77
CA ARG A 23 -9.57 7.47 -27.78
C ARG A 23 -8.97 6.09 -27.85
N PHE A 24 -8.79 5.44 -26.70
CA PHE A 24 -8.35 4.05 -26.69
C PHE A 24 -8.89 3.27 -25.51
N THR A 25 -9.00 1.95 -25.69
CA THR A 25 -9.17 0.97 -24.62
C THR A 25 -7.99 0.02 -24.63
N VAL A 26 -7.58 -0.46 -23.46
CA VAL A 26 -6.56 -1.50 -23.32
C VAL A 26 -6.93 -2.45 -22.20
N SER A 27 -6.52 -3.71 -22.31
CA SER A 27 -6.68 -4.70 -21.23
C SER A 27 -5.58 -4.62 -20.16
N GLY A 28 -4.54 -3.81 -20.35
CA GLY A 28 -3.39 -3.71 -19.46
C GLY A 28 -2.35 -2.71 -19.96
N ASN A 29 -1.15 -2.73 -19.37
CA ASN A 29 -0.05 -1.81 -19.67
C ASN A 29 -0.38 -0.32 -19.37
N TRP A 30 -1.33 -0.07 -18.47
CA TRP A 30 -1.82 1.27 -18.16
C TRP A 30 -0.69 2.22 -17.76
N GLN A 31 0.17 1.82 -16.82
CA GLN A 31 1.19 2.73 -16.30
C GLN A 31 2.18 3.17 -17.38
N LYS A 32 2.71 2.24 -18.21
CA LYS A 32 3.61 2.62 -19.31
C LYS A 32 2.93 3.56 -20.32
N ILE A 33 1.66 3.32 -20.62
CA ILE A 33 0.88 4.19 -21.52
C ILE A 33 0.73 5.58 -20.90
N PHE A 34 0.33 5.69 -19.64
CA PHE A 34 0.13 6.98 -18.98
C PHE A 34 1.43 7.71 -18.68
N PHE A 35 2.48 7.00 -18.30
CA PHE A 35 3.82 7.55 -18.17
C PHE A 35 4.27 8.19 -19.50
N ARG A 36 4.16 7.45 -20.60
CA ARG A 36 4.51 7.97 -21.93
C ARG A 36 3.60 9.13 -22.33
N THR A 37 2.30 9.05 -22.02
CA THR A 37 1.34 10.15 -22.22
C THR A 37 1.79 11.42 -21.48
N LYS A 38 2.13 11.32 -20.18
CA LYS A 38 2.64 12.43 -19.36
C LYS A 38 3.93 13.02 -19.96
N ARG A 39 4.92 12.19 -20.33
CA ARG A 39 6.20 12.63 -20.93
C ARG A 39 6.00 13.33 -22.28
N LEU A 40 5.04 12.88 -23.07
CA LEU A 40 4.69 13.49 -24.35
C LEU A 40 3.92 14.81 -24.18
N GLY A 41 3.63 15.23 -22.94
CA GLY A 41 2.84 16.44 -22.65
C GLY A 41 1.38 16.32 -23.08
N LEU A 42 0.89 15.08 -23.22
CA LEU A 42 -0.47 14.80 -23.65
C LEU A 42 -1.40 14.88 -22.44
N ILE A 43 -2.55 15.52 -22.64
CA ILE A 43 -3.59 15.61 -21.62
C ILE A 43 -4.59 14.50 -21.87
N TYR A 44 -4.96 13.80 -20.79
CA TYR A 44 -5.87 12.67 -20.87
C TYR A 44 -6.95 12.75 -19.80
N ASP A 45 -8.09 12.15 -20.15
CA ASP A 45 -9.19 11.84 -19.26
C ASP A 45 -9.48 10.34 -19.38
N ALA A 46 -9.50 9.64 -18.25
CA ALA A 46 -9.90 8.23 -18.21
C ALA A 46 -11.29 8.11 -17.58
N TYR A 47 -12.10 7.22 -18.13
CA TYR A 47 -13.50 7.01 -17.77
C TYR A 47 -13.75 5.52 -17.55
N LYS A 48 -14.74 5.21 -16.70
CA LYS A 48 -15.19 3.84 -16.50
C LYS A 48 -16.70 3.76 -16.69
N GLU A 49 -17.10 3.05 -17.75
CA GLU A 49 -18.49 2.65 -17.97
C GLU A 49 -18.58 1.12 -17.82
N LYS A 50 -18.55 0.37 -18.94
CA LYS A 50 -18.39 -1.09 -18.93
C LYS A 50 -16.93 -1.51 -18.87
N GLU A 51 -16.08 -0.81 -19.63
CA GLU A 51 -14.63 -0.96 -19.65
C GLU A 51 -13.97 0.41 -19.37
N ILE A 52 -12.69 0.39 -18.99
CA ILE A 52 -11.91 1.61 -18.85
C ILE A 52 -11.50 2.07 -20.25
N TRP A 53 -11.84 3.31 -20.58
CA TRP A 53 -11.42 3.95 -21.83
C TRP A 53 -10.79 5.30 -21.52
N VAL A 54 -9.89 5.70 -22.40
CA VAL A 54 -9.08 6.91 -22.22
C VAL A 54 -9.27 7.79 -23.41
N LYS A 55 -9.55 9.05 -23.14
CA LYS A 55 -9.53 10.13 -24.10
C LYS A 55 -8.25 10.91 -23.93
N ILE A 56 -7.55 11.20 -25.03
CA ILE A 56 -6.46 12.14 -25.08
C ILE A 56 -6.89 13.30 -25.98
N ASP A 57 -6.99 14.48 -25.39
CA ASP A 57 -7.36 15.73 -26.05
C ASP A 57 -6.54 16.90 -25.47
N GLY A 58 -6.52 18.04 -26.14
CA GLY A 58 -5.74 19.21 -25.69
C GLY A 58 -6.43 19.96 -24.54
N PRO A 59 -5.68 20.79 -23.76
CA PRO A 59 -6.19 21.53 -22.59
C PRO A 59 -7.40 22.45 -22.89
N ALA A 60 -7.62 22.71 -24.17
CA ALA A 60 -8.95 22.81 -24.76
C ALA A 60 -8.76 22.55 -26.27
N SER A 61 -9.81 22.27 -27.02
CA SER A 61 -9.82 22.29 -28.51
C SER A 61 -9.50 23.68 -29.12
N LEU A 62 -8.85 24.58 -28.36
CA LEU A 62 -8.61 25.99 -28.59
C LEU A 62 -7.34 26.23 -29.45
N PHE A 63 -7.57 26.75 -30.65
CA PHE A 63 -6.77 27.80 -31.30
C PHE A 63 -5.41 27.53 -31.96
N LYS A 64 -4.98 26.28 -32.14
CA LYS A 64 -4.15 25.86 -33.29
C LYS A 64 -3.96 24.34 -33.29
N LEU A 65 -4.41 23.69 -34.36
CA LEU A 65 -3.99 22.34 -34.75
C LEU A 65 -2.47 22.31 -34.91
N THR A 66 -1.73 22.10 -33.83
CA THR A 66 -0.29 21.99 -33.93
C THR A 66 0.05 20.56 -34.31
N ARG A 67 0.70 20.39 -35.48
CA ARG A 67 1.31 19.11 -35.89
C ARG A 67 2.15 18.50 -34.77
N ARG A 68 2.70 19.33 -33.87
CA ARG A 68 3.42 18.91 -32.66
C ARG A 68 2.57 18.01 -31.75
N TYR A 69 1.31 18.34 -31.48
CA TYR A 69 0.44 17.50 -30.64
C TYR A 69 0.08 16.18 -31.35
N GLY A 70 -0.26 16.22 -32.64
CA GLY A 70 -0.50 15.01 -33.43
C GLY A 70 0.72 14.08 -33.51
N THR A 71 1.93 14.64 -33.62
CA THR A 71 3.17 13.83 -33.54
C THR A 71 3.38 13.20 -32.16
N ALA A 72 2.95 13.87 -31.09
CA ALA A 72 2.98 13.29 -29.75
C ALA A 72 1.95 12.13 -29.63
N LEU A 73 0.73 12.30 -30.13
CA LEU A 73 -0.28 11.22 -30.21
C LEU A 73 0.25 10.01 -31.00
N ALA A 74 0.86 10.25 -32.16
CA ALA A 74 1.47 9.21 -32.98
C ALA A 74 2.59 8.45 -32.25
N LYS A 75 3.41 9.17 -31.46
CA LYS A 75 4.46 8.55 -30.63
C LYS A 75 3.90 7.69 -29.50
N LEU A 76 2.65 7.88 -29.08
CA LEU A 76 2.01 7.05 -28.06
C LEU A 76 1.54 5.69 -28.62
N LEU A 77 1.09 5.66 -29.88
CA LEU A 77 0.50 4.48 -30.54
C LEU A 77 1.26 3.17 -30.29
N PRO A 78 2.60 3.08 -30.45
CA PRO A 78 3.33 1.83 -30.20
C PRO A 78 3.11 1.24 -28.80
N THR A 79 2.88 2.09 -27.80
CA THR A 79 2.67 1.69 -26.40
C THR A 79 1.29 1.13 -26.16
N ILE A 80 0.30 1.65 -26.87
CA ILE A 80 -1.09 1.18 -26.81
C ILE A 80 -1.19 -0.18 -27.51
N ILE A 81 -0.65 -0.29 -28.73
CA ILE A 81 -0.74 -1.52 -29.53
C ILE A 81 0.10 -2.68 -28.98
N SER A 82 0.99 -2.41 -28.03
CA SER A 82 1.76 -3.42 -27.31
C SER A 82 0.92 -4.20 -26.29
N SER A 83 -0.30 -3.75 -25.96
CA SER A 83 -1.22 -4.47 -25.08
C SER A 83 -1.82 -5.71 -25.75
N LEU A 84 -2.35 -6.66 -24.96
CA LEU A 84 -2.99 -7.89 -25.47
C LEU A 84 -4.28 -7.59 -26.24
N LYS A 85 -5.20 -6.86 -25.61
CA LYS A 85 -6.41 -6.34 -26.25
C LYS A 85 -6.35 -4.83 -26.22
N TRP A 86 -6.62 -4.23 -27.37
CA TRP A 86 -6.65 -2.77 -27.52
C TRP A 86 -7.60 -2.35 -28.64
N THR A 87 -8.16 -1.15 -28.50
CA THR A 87 -8.83 -0.39 -29.55
C THR A 87 -8.30 1.02 -29.56
N VAL A 88 -8.13 1.61 -30.72
CA VAL A 88 -7.70 3.00 -30.91
C VAL A 88 -8.63 3.65 -31.92
N GLU A 89 -9.17 4.81 -31.58
CA GLU A 89 -10.01 5.62 -32.44
C GLU A 89 -9.48 7.06 -32.44
N ALA A 90 -9.13 7.58 -33.61
CA ALA A 90 -8.62 8.94 -33.76
C ALA A 90 -9.54 9.76 -34.66
N LYS A 91 -9.72 11.04 -34.31
CA LYS A 91 -10.35 12.02 -35.18
C LYS A 91 -9.29 12.75 -35.98
N ILE A 92 -9.22 12.50 -37.28
CA ILE A 92 -8.23 13.08 -38.21
C ILE A 92 -8.87 14.23 -38.96
N LEU A 93 -8.25 15.41 -38.92
CA LEU A 93 -8.67 16.53 -39.76
C LEU A 93 -8.05 16.39 -41.16
N TRP A 94 -8.90 16.19 -42.16
CA TRP A 94 -8.45 16.16 -43.54
C TRP A 94 -8.35 17.58 -44.10
N ARG A 95 -7.11 18.08 -44.25
CA ARG A 95 -6.86 19.49 -44.59
C ARG A 95 -7.38 19.92 -45.97
N PHE A 96 -7.57 18.98 -46.89
CA PHE A 96 -8.05 19.30 -48.23
C PHE A 96 -9.56 19.57 -48.26
N THR A 97 -10.34 18.90 -47.41
CA THR A 97 -11.81 19.07 -47.35
C THR A 97 -12.28 19.78 -46.08
N ASN A 98 -11.38 20.01 -45.10
CA ASN A 98 -11.69 20.47 -43.74
C ASN A 98 -12.70 19.58 -42.99
N GLU A 99 -12.84 18.33 -43.39
CA GLU A 99 -13.71 17.36 -42.74
C GLU A 99 -12.93 16.53 -41.70
N ILE A 100 -13.65 16.03 -40.71
CA ILE A 100 -13.09 15.15 -39.68
C ILE A 100 -13.48 13.71 -40.01
N TYR A 101 -12.47 12.87 -40.20
CA TYR A 101 -12.63 11.44 -40.42
C TYR A 101 -12.26 10.65 -39.17
N THR A 102 -12.93 9.52 -38.97
CA THR A 102 -12.62 8.60 -37.88
C THR A 102 -11.70 7.49 -38.37
N PHE A 103 -10.50 7.43 -37.80
CA PHE A 103 -9.55 6.35 -38.04
C PHE A 103 -9.58 5.37 -36.86
N LYS A 104 -9.90 4.11 -37.14
CA LYS A 104 -10.09 3.07 -36.12
C LYS A 104 -9.15 1.90 -36.33
N LEU A 105 -8.46 1.51 -35.27
CA LEU A 105 -7.64 0.31 -35.19
C LEU A 105 -8.12 -0.56 -34.03
N GLU A 106 -8.09 -1.87 -34.25
CA GLU A 106 -8.59 -2.87 -33.29
C GLU A 106 -7.65 -4.07 -33.28
N SER A 107 -7.25 -4.50 -32.09
CA SER A 107 -6.32 -5.61 -31.87
C SER A 107 -6.71 -6.88 -32.63
N TRP A 108 -7.97 -7.30 -32.60
CA TRP A 108 -8.43 -8.54 -33.27
C TRP A 108 -8.28 -8.51 -34.80
N LYS A 109 -8.28 -7.33 -35.42
CA LYS A 109 -8.18 -7.14 -36.88
C LYS A 109 -6.78 -6.71 -37.32
N HIS A 110 -6.10 -5.89 -36.52
CA HIS A 110 -4.90 -5.16 -36.95
C HIS A 110 -3.64 -5.51 -36.14
N ALA A 111 -3.72 -6.27 -35.04
CA ALA A 111 -2.49 -6.67 -34.33
C ALA A 111 -1.47 -7.43 -35.22
N PRO A 112 -1.88 -8.32 -36.15
CA PRO A 112 -0.93 -9.05 -36.99
C PRO A 112 -0.09 -8.17 -37.93
N VAL A 113 -0.55 -6.96 -38.26
CA VAL A 113 0.13 -6.08 -39.23
C VAL A 113 1.20 -5.17 -38.60
N PHE A 114 1.33 -5.17 -37.27
CA PHE A 114 2.28 -4.33 -36.53
C PHE A 114 3.47 -5.10 -35.93
N GLY A 115 3.63 -6.38 -36.25
CA GLY A 115 4.77 -7.19 -35.83
C GLY A 115 4.84 -7.50 -34.33
N THR A 116 6.01 -7.95 -33.88
CA THR A 116 6.25 -8.36 -32.49
C THR A 116 6.29 -7.15 -31.56
N ARG A 117 5.70 -7.28 -30.36
CA ARG A 117 5.64 -6.23 -29.34
C ARG A 117 7.05 -5.74 -29.00
N GLN A 118 7.36 -4.49 -29.30
CA GLN A 118 8.63 -3.91 -28.89
C GLN A 118 8.66 -3.79 -27.37
N ALA A 119 9.77 -4.22 -26.76
CA ALA A 119 10.04 -3.97 -25.36
C ALA A 119 10.24 -2.46 -25.18
N ILE A 120 9.18 -1.78 -24.76
CA ILE A 120 9.27 -0.35 -24.45
C ILE A 120 10.13 -0.22 -23.21
N GLU A 121 11.32 0.36 -23.38
CA GLU A 121 12.25 0.66 -22.31
C GLU A 121 11.50 1.36 -21.16
N ALA A 122 11.69 0.83 -19.96
CA ALA A 122 11.12 1.37 -18.74
C ALA A 122 11.87 2.66 -18.37
N TYR A 123 11.56 3.75 -19.07
CA TYR A 123 11.93 5.07 -18.59
C TYR A 123 10.93 5.42 -17.50
N ASP A 124 11.40 5.51 -16.26
CA ASP A 124 10.73 6.21 -15.18
C ASP A 124 11.18 7.68 -15.24
N SER A 125 10.44 8.65 -14.69
CA SER A 125 11.05 9.97 -14.52
C SER A 125 12.18 9.85 -13.50
N SER A 126 13.26 10.61 -13.66
CA SER A 126 14.36 10.60 -12.69
C SER A 126 13.90 10.89 -11.26
N VAL A 127 12.77 11.58 -11.10
CA VAL A 127 12.14 11.91 -9.82
C VAL A 127 11.39 10.71 -9.21
N GLU A 128 10.57 10.02 -10.01
CA GLU A 128 9.86 8.80 -9.59
C GLU A 128 10.84 7.70 -9.22
N GLU A 129 11.89 7.51 -10.03
CA GLU A 129 12.89 6.47 -9.81
C GLU A 129 13.71 6.75 -8.55
N ASP A 130 14.17 7.99 -8.41
CA ASP A 130 14.89 8.43 -7.22
C ASP A 130 14.04 8.29 -5.95
N PHE A 131 12.75 8.66 -6.02
CA PHE A 131 11.83 8.49 -4.91
C PHE A 131 11.65 7.01 -4.56
N SER A 132 11.34 6.15 -5.54
CA SER A 132 11.13 4.72 -5.31
C SER A 132 12.36 4.08 -4.69
N ARG A 133 13.56 4.35 -5.24
CA ARG A 133 14.83 3.84 -4.73
C ARG A 133 15.07 4.26 -3.29
N ARG A 134 14.92 5.56 -2.99
CA ARG A 134 15.14 6.07 -1.63
C ARG A 134 14.10 5.58 -0.63
N PHE A 135 12.84 5.43 -1.04
CA PHE A 135 11.80 4.93 -0.16
C PHE A 135 12.01 3.46 0.19
N THR A 136 12.34 2.62 -0.79
CA THR A 136 12.64 1.19 -0.56
C THR A 136 13.86 1.02 0.34
N ALA A 137 14.90 1.88 0.20
CA ALA A 137 16.09 1.83 1.04
C ALA A 137 15.81 2.07 2.54
N LEU A 138 14.70 2.73 2.90
CA LEU A 138 14.33 2.94 4.30
C LEU A 138 13.89 1.66 5.02
N SER A 139 13.62 0.56 4.29
CA SER A 139 13.14 -0.71 4.86
C SER A 139 11.98 -0.54 5.85
N SER A 140 11.05 0.37 5.54
CA SER A 140 9.90 0.64 6.38
C SER A 140 8.86 -0.49 6.28
N ASN A 141 7.92 -0.56 7.24
CA ASN A 141 6.80 -1.50 7.19
C ASN A 141 5.75 -1.18 6.11
N TRP A 142 6.00 -0.19 5.25
CA TRP A 142 5.14 0.16 4.12
C TRP A 142 5.66 -0.52 2.85
N GLN A 143 4.77 -1.24 2.18
CA GLN A 143 5.01 -1.76 0.85
C GLN A 143 4.71 -0.66 -0.16
N LEU A 144 5.76 -0.20 -0.85
CA LEU A 144 5.61 0.69 -1.99
C LEU A 144 5.34 -0.16 -3.23
N LYS A 145 4.18 0.03 -3.85
CA LYS A 145 3.88 -0.53 -5.17
C LYS A 145 3.88 0.60 -6.19
N ARG A 146 4.68 0.38 -7.24
CA ARG A 146 4.58 1.12 -8.50
C ARG A 146 3.41 0.54 -9.30
N GLU A 147 2.88 1.33 -10.21
CA GLU A 147 1.78 0.90 -11.10
C GLU A 147 0.52 0.40 -10.35
N PRO A 148 0.01 1.12 -9.35
CA PRO A 148 -1.18 0.65 -8.65
C PRO A 148 -2.39 0.55 -9.57
N GLU A 149 -3.38 -0.23 -9.14
CA GLU A 149 -4.65 -0.36 -9.85
C GLU A 149 -5.35 1.01 -10.01
N PRO A 150 -6.02 1.26 -11.14
CA PRO A 150 -6.75 2.50 -11.34
C PRO A 150 -7.82 2.75 -10.27
N VAL A 151 -7.81 3.95 -9.70
CA VAL A 151 -8.75 4.42 -8.68
C VAL A 151 -9.97 5.05 -9.35
N ILE A 152 -11.17 4.60 -8.97
CA ILE A 152 -12.41 5.13 -9.51
C ILE A 152 -12.81 6.39 -8.74
N ALA A 153 -13.04 7.50 -9.46
CA ALA A 153 -13.47 8.79 -8.91
C ALA A 153 -14.77 9.24 -9.58
N GLY A 154 -15.90 8.70 -9.11
CA GLY A 154 -17.20 8.87 -9.76
C GLY A 154 -17.22 8.18 -11.13
N LYS A 155 -17.48 8.96 -12.19
CA LYS A 155 -17.42 8.47 -13.59
C LYS A 155 -16.01 8.48 -14.19
N ASN A 156 -15.05 9.09 -13.50
CA ASN A 156 -13.68 9.23 -13.95
C ASN A 156 -12.79 8.16 -13.32
N VAL A 157 -11.63 7.94 -13.94
CA VAL A 157 -10.57 7.07 -13.43
C VAL A 157 -9.33 7.90 -13.17
N LEU A 158 -8.77 7.74 -11.98
CA LEU A 158 -7.49 8.27 -11.54
C LEU A 158 -6.46 7.14 -11.54
N ILE A 159 -5.23 7.44 -11.95
CA ILE A 159 -4.17 6.44 -12.02
C ILE A 159 -2.99 7.03 -11.29
N PRO A 160 -2.84 6.68 -10.00
CA PRO A 160 -1.75 7.15 -9.18
C PRO A 160 -0.40 6.59 -9.64
N ASP A 161 0.69 7.32 -9.40
CA ASP A 161 2.05 6.83 -9.67
C ASP A 161 2.49 5.75 -8.69
N PHE A 162 2.09 5.89 -7.42
CA PHE A 162 2.44 4.97 -6.34
C PHE A 162 1.24 4.62 -5.46
N SER A 163 1.29 3.44 -4.84
CA SER A 163 0.50 3.12 -3.65
C SER A 163 1.38 2.65 -2.51
N PHE A 164 1.01 3.03 -1.29
CA PHE A 164 1.59 2.56 -0.04
C PHE A 164 0.58 1.65 0.66
N GLU A 165 1.02 0.46 1.00
CA GLU A 165 0.19 -0.53 1.70
C GLU A 165 0.86 -0.98 3.00
N ARG A 166 0.09 -0.99 4.09
CA ARG A 166 0.52 -1.52 5.39
C ARG A 166 -0.68 -2.02 6.19
N GLN A 167 -0.80 -3.34 6.36
CA GLN A 167 -1.74 -4.00 7.28
C GLN A 167 -3.17 -3.40 7.25
N GLY A 168 -3.75 -3.33 6.06
CA GLY A 168 -5.10 -2.80 5.82
C GLY A 168 -5.18 -1.29 5.62
N ALA A 169 -4.12 -0.53 5.88
CA ALA A 169 -4.00 0.85 5.43
C ALA A 169 -3.51 0.88 3.98
N LYS A 170 -4.27 1.54 3.10
CA LYS A 170 -3.90 1.78 1.71
C LYS A 170 -3.98 3.27 1.42
N LEU A 171 -2.97 3.78 0.73
CA LEU A 171 -2.87 5.18 0.37
C LEU A 171 -2.20 5.31 -0.99
N TYR A 172 -2.60 6.31 -1.78
CA TYR A 172 -2.01 6.54 -3.08
C TYR A 172 -1.20 7.83 -3.09
N MET A 173 -0.26 7.91 -4.03
CA MET A 173 0.48 9.13 -4.30
C MET A 173 0.59 9.39 -5.80
N GLU A 174 0.40 10.65 -6.15
CA GLU A 174 0.56 11.17 -7.49
C GLU A 174 1.68 12.21 -7.50
N ILE A 175 2.60 12.10 -8.46
CA ILE A 175 3.65 13.09 -8.69
C ILE A 175 3.23 14.01 -9.84
N VAL A 176 3.34 15.31 -9.59
CA VAL A 176 2.92 16.39 -10.48
C VAL A 176 4.17 17.20 -10.83
N GLY A 177 4.73 16.96 -12.02
CA GLY A 177 6.00 17.56 -12.47
C GLY A 177 5.93 18.48 -13.70
N PHE A 178 4.85 18.49 -14.50
CA PHE A 178 4.76 19.35 -15.70
C PHE A 178 3.30 19.70 -16.03
N TRP A 179 2.80 20.90 -15.67
CA TRP A 179 1.39 21.24 -15.87
C TRP A 179 1.08 22.72 -16.06
N THR A 180 -0.03 22.99 -16.76
CA THR A 180 -0.76 24.26 -16.70
C THR A 180 -1.70 24.30 -15.50
N THR A 181 -1.97 25.49 -14.99
CA THR A 181 -2.87 25.73 -13.86
C THR A 181 -4.25 25.09 -14.07
N GLU A 182 -4.81 25.20 -15.28
CA GLU A 182 -6.13 24.69 -15.64
C GLU A 182 -6.20 23.16 -15.54
N TYR A 183 -5.15 22.45 -15.97
CA TYR A 183 -5.10 21.00 -15.83
C TYR A 183 -5.09 20.59 -14.36
N LEU A 184 -4.24 21.23 -13.55
CA LEU A 184 -4.09 20.89 -12.15
C LEU A 184 -5.42 21.04 -11.42
N MET A 185 -6.17 22.10 -11.72
CA MET A 185 -7.52 22.31 -11.18
C MET A 185 -8.49 21.18 -11.60
N ARG A 186 -8.52 20.78 -12.88
CA ARG A 186 -9.36 19.66 -13.34
C ARG A 186 -9.01 18.36 -12.62
N LYS A 187 -7.72 18.09 -12.40
CA LYS A 187 -7.26 16.90 -11.69
C LYS A 187 -7.63 16.94 -10.21
N ILE A 188 -7.45 18.08 -9.56
CA ILE A 188 -7.85 18.32 -8.17
C ILE A 188 -9.35 18.11 -7.97
N GLU A 189 -10.19 18.59 -8.88
CA GLU A 189 -11.64 18.36 -8.83
C GLU A 189 -12.02 16.88 -8.96
N LYS A 190 -11.21 16.06 -9.64
CA LYS A 190 -11.39 14.60 -9.65
C LYS A 190 -10.93 13.97 -8.35
N LEU A 191 -9.80 14.42 -7.80
CA LEU A 191 -9.26 13.93 -6.53
C LEU A 191 -10.26 14.16 -5.38
N LYS A 192 -10.99 15.29 -5.37
CA LYS A 192 -12.05 15.55 -4.38
C LYS A 192 -13.23 14.57 -4.43
N LYS A 193 -13.43 13.87 -5.56
CA LYS A 193 -14.55 12.94 -5.77
C LYS A 193 -14.21 11.51 -5.40
N THR A 194 -12.94 11.20 -5.09
CA THR A 194 -12.56 9.89 -4.59
C THR A 194 -12.72 9.81 -3.08
N LYS A 195 -13.09 8.63 -2.58
CA LYS A 195 -13.04 8.30 -1.15
C LYS A 195 -11.65 7.83 -0.73
N GLU A 196 -10.79 7.52 -1.70
CA GLU A 196 -9.43 7.06 -1.46
C GLU A 196 -8.55 8.20 -0.96
N ARG A 197 -7.60 7.86 -0.09
CA ARG A 197 -6.61 8.81 0.40
C ARG A 197 -5.52 8.95 -0.65
N ILE A 198 -5.33 10.18 -1.14
CA ILE A 198 -4.32 10.48 -2.16
C ILE A 198 -3.44 11.64 -1.69
N LEU A 199 -2.13 11.40 -1.71
CA LEU A 199 -1.08 12.39 -1.49
C LEU A 199 -0.62 12.94 -2.84
N VAL A 200 -0.53 14.26 -2.97
CA VAL A 200 -0.10 14.90 -4.22
C VAL A 200 1.24 15.55 -4.00
N ALA A 201 2.28 15.07 -4.69
CA ALA A 201 3.59 15.70 -4.70
C ALA A 201 3.69 16.67 -5.87
N VAL A 202 3.86 17.97 -5.60
CA VAL A 202 3.85 19.04 -6.61
C VAL A 202 5.23 19.67 -6.70
N ASP A 203 5.74 19.83 -7.93
CA ASP A 203 6.97 20.57 -8.16
C ASP A 203 6.77 22.05 -7.78
N GLU A 204 7.65 22.58 -6.92
CA GLU A 204 7.62 23.96 -6.44
C GLU A 204 7.70 24.98 -7.57
N SER A 205 8.36 24.66 -8.68
CA SER A 205 8.40 25.54 -9.85
C SER A 205 7.02 25.79 -10.48
N LEU A 206 6.03 24.95 -10.16
CA LEU A 206 4.65 25.02 -10.61
C LEU A 206 3.70 25.61 -9.56
N SER A 207 4.21 26.08 -8.41
CA SER A 207 3.38 26.65 -7.34
C SER A 207 2.79 28.00 -7.77
N CYS A 208 1.55 28.01 -8.24
CA CYS A 208 0.78 29.24 -8.50
C CYS A 208 -0.08 29.62 -7.28
N GLU A 209 -0.44 30.90 -7.13
CA GLU A 209 -1.33 31.41 -6.05
C GLU A 209 -2.67 30.67 -5.88
N ARG A 210 -3.11 29.91 -6.90
CA ARG A 210 -4.34 29.10 -6.84
C ARG A 210 -4.16 27.80 -6.04
N LEU A 211 -2.95 27.24 -5.97
CA LEU A 211 -2.64 26.04 -5.19
C LEU A 211 -2.70 26.31 -3.68
N THR A 212 -2.17 27.45 -3.25
CA THR A 212 -2.23 27.92 -1.85
C THR A 212 -3.67 28.14 -1.36
N LYS A 213 -4.59 28.53 -2.25
CA LYS A 213 -6.04 28.62 -1.97
C LYS A 213 -6.75 27.26 -1.89
N LEU A 214 -6.15 26.19 -2.43
CA LEU A 214 -6.71 24.84 -2.40
C LEU A 214 -6.28 24.06 -1.15
N GLU A 215 -5.07 24.31 -0.65
CA GLU A 215 -4.60 23.80 0.65
C GLU A 215 -5.54 24.16 1.80
N THR A 216 -6.08 25.38 1.77
CA THR A 216 -6.97 25.91 2.80
C THR A 216 -8.37 25.29 2.79
N LYS A 217 -8.77 24.53 1.76
CA LYS A 217 -10.10 23.90 1.63
C LYS A 217 -10.14 22.40 2.01
N GLN A 218 -9.19 21.93 2.82
CA GLN A 218 -9.32 20.74 3.70
C GLN A 218 -9.51 19.33 3.10
N SER A 219 -9.29 19.08 1.80
CA SER A 219 -9.49 17.72 1.23
C SER A 219 -8.27 17.08 0.57
N LEU A 220 -7.16 17.81 0.37
CA LEU A 220 -5.99 17.28 -0.34
C LEU A 220 -4.72 17.49 0.48
N ASN A 221 -3.93 16.42 0.60
CA ASN A 221 -2.62 16.48 1.22
C ASN A 221 -1.60 16.75 0.11
N ILE A 222 -1.05 17.96 0.10
CA ILE A 222 -0.09 18.42 -0.91
C ILE A 222 1.29 18.48 -0.26
N ILE A 223 2.29 17.94 -0.95
CA ILE A 223 3.69 18.05 -0.58
C ILE A 223 4.42 18.72 -1.74
N TYR A 224 5.14 19.78 -1.43
CA TYR A 224 5.98 20.44 -2.41
C TYR A 224 7.36 19.78 -2.47
N TYR A 225 7.94 19.76 -3.67
CA TYR A 225 9.29 19.29 -3.88
C TYR A 225 10.02 20.11 -4.93
N ARG A 226 11.35 20.15 -4.82
CA ARG A 226 12.23 20.77 -5.81
C ARG A 226 13.30 19.78 -6.22
N HIS A 227 13.24 19.30 -7.46
CA HIS A 227 14.09 18.23 -8.04
C HIS A 227 14.00 16.84 -7.35
N LYS A 228 13.79 16.77 -6.04
CA LYS A 228 13.71 15.54 -5.24
C LYS A 228 12.56 15.60 -4.26
N ILE A 229 11.79 14.53 -4.22
CA ILE A 229 10.64 14.40 -3.32
C ILE A 229 11.11 14.17 -1.87
N PRO A 230 10.66 14.99 -0.89
CA PRO A 230 11.08 14.86 0.50
C PRO A 230 10.38 13.69 1.19
N LEU A 231 11.15 12.76 1.77
CA LEU A 231 10.60 11.60 2.49
C LEU A 231 10.00 11.94 3.87
N PRO A 232 10.58 12.83 4.69
CA PRO A 232 10.05 13.10 6.04
C PRO A 232 8.55 13.49 6.09
N PRO A 233 8.04 14.42 5.26
CA PRO A 233 6.61 14.74 5.29
C PRO A 233 5.74 13.57 4.83
N ILE A 234 6.21 12.78 3.86
CA ILE A 234 5.52 11.57 3.39
C ILE A 234 5.41 10.55 4.52
N LEU A 235 6.51 10.25 5.20
CA LEU A 235 6.54 9.28 6.30
C LEU A 235 5.64 9.71 7.46
N ARG A 236 5.61 11.01 7.79
CA ARG A 236 4.73 11.56 8.82
C ARG A 236 3.26 11.38 8.44
N TYR A 237 2.93 11.66 7.18
CA TYR A 237 1.57 11.49 6.66
C TYR A 237 1.13 10.02 6.63
N LEU A 238 2.02 9.12 6.20
CA LEU A 238 1.79 7.68 6.23
C LEU A 238 1.55 7.20 7.67
N GLN A 239 2.41 7.60 8.61
CA GLN A 239 2.27 7.22 10.02
C GLN A 239 0.93 7.69 10.61
N GLN A 240 0.51 8.92 10.32
CA GLN A 240 -0.78 9.45 10.75
C GLN A 240 -1.94 8.65 10.15
N SER A 241 -1.86 8.36 8.85
CA SER A 241 -2.89 7.58 8.14
C SER A 241 -3.04 6.17 8.70
N TYR A 242 -1.93 5.52 9.05
CA TYR A 242 -1.96 4.20 9.67
C TYR A 242 -2.54 4.21 11.08
N LYS A 243 -2.28 5.26 11.88
CA LYS A 243 -2.92 5.40 13.20
C LYS A 243 -4.44 5.46 13.08
N GLU A 244 -4.96 6.23 12.13
CA GLU A 244 -6.41 6.34 11.89
C GLU A 244 -7.01 5.01 11.41
N ALA A 245 -6.36 4.35 10.44
CA ALA A 245 -6.80 3.04 9.97
C ALA A 245 -6.82 2.01 11.11
N ARG A 246 -5.81 2.02 11.99
CA ARG A 246 -5.76 1.16 13.18
C ARG A 246 -6.90 1.45 14.14
N THR A 247 -7.24 2.71 14.39
CA THR A 247 -8.38 3.07 15.24
C THR A 247 -9.69 2.52 14.67
N GLN A 248 -9.91 2.67 13.36
CA GLN A 248 -11.09 2.12 12.67
C GLN A 248 -11.15 0.59 12.75
N GLN A 249 -10.00 -0.09 12.60
CA GLN A 249 -9.91 -1.54 12.76
C GLN A 249 -10.24 -1.98 14.20
N ILE A 250 -9.76 -1.26 15.22
CA ILE A 250 -10.07 -1.55 16.62
C ILE A 250 -11.58 -1.39 16.87
N GLU A 251 -12.19 -0.31 16.36
CA GLU A 251 -13.63 -0.05 16.50
C GLU A 251 -14.47 -1.14 15.80
N LEU A 252 -14.06 -1.54 14.59
CA LEU A 252 -14.67 -2.68 13.87
C LEU A 252 -14.64 -3.96 14.74
N LEU A 253 -13.49 -4.28 15.34
CA LEU A 253 -13.36 -5.45 16.20
C LEU A 253 -14.21 -5.35 17.47
N LYS A 254 -14.34 -4.14 18.05
CA LYS A 254 -15.22 -3.91 19.22
C LYS A 254 -16.68 -4.20 18.87
N ASN A 255 -17.11 -3.84 17.67
CA ASN A 255 -18.49 -4.06 17.21
C ASN A 255 -18.80 -5.53 16.87
N LEU A 256 -17.78 -6.34 16.59
CA LEU A 256 -17.95 -7.76 16.24
C LEU A 256 -18.21 -8.69 17.44
N ASN A 257 -18.13 -8.22 18.69
CA ASN A 257 -18.36 -9.02 19.91
C ASN A 257 -17.68 -10.40 19.88
N VAL A 258 -16.38 -10.42 19.55
CA VAL A 258 -15.62 -11.65 19.34
C VAL A 258 -15.53 -12.47 20.63
N THR A 259 -15.93 -13.75 20.55
CA THR A 259 -15.74 -14.73 21.63
C THR A 259 -14.71 -15.78 21.20
N PHE A 260 -13.72 -16.00 22.06
CA PHE A 260 -12.59 -16.88 21.78
C PHE A 260 -12.84 -18.29 22.31
N THR A 261 -12.86 -19.29 21.42
CA THR A 261 -13.18 -20.69 21.78
C THR A 261 -11.98 -21.62 21.66
N GLU A 262 -10.97 -21.23 20.91
CA GLU A 262 -9.79 -22.04 20.62
C GLU A 262 -8.79 -22.03 21.80
N PRO A 263 -8.07 -23.14 22.09
CA PRO A 263 -7.10 -23.19 23.19
C PRO A 263 -5.90 -22.25 23.00
N VAL A 264 -5.51 -22.03 21.75
CA VAL A 264 -4.40 -21.15 21.33
C VAL A 264 -4.89 -20.33 20.15
N ILE A 265 -4.72 -19.02 20.22
CA ILE A 265 -5.10 -18.08 19.16
C ILE A 265 -3.87 -17.28 18.80
N LYS A 266 -3.33 -17.49 17.60
CA LYS A 266 -2.23 -16.67 17.09
C LYS A 266 -2.80 -15.36 16.54
N PHE A 267 -2.15 -14.24 16.85
CA PHE A 267 -2.63 -12.94 16.40
C PHE A 267 -2.58 -12.78 14.88
N GLU A 268 -1.60 -13.39 14.22
CA GLU A 268 -1.49 -13.40 12.76
C GLU A 268 -2.68 -14.11 12.09
N GLU A 269 -3.00 -15.32 12.53
CA GLU A 269 -4.13 -16.10 12.00
C GLU A 269 -5.46 -15.35 12.23
N PHE A 270 -5.64 -14.77 13.42
CA PHE A 270 -6.83 -13.99 13.75
C PHE A 270 -6.93 -12.68 12.93
N ALA A 271 -5.81 -11.97 12.77
CA ALA A 271 -5.72 -10.75 11.96
C ALA A 271 -6.08 -11.03 10.49
N ASN A 272 -5.55 -12.11 9.93
CA ASN A 272 -5.84 -12.54 8.56
C ASN A 272 -7.32 -12.91 8.38
N ARG A 273 -7.91 -13.63 9.35
CA ARG A 273 -9.34 -14.01 9.32
C ARG A 273 -10.28 -12.82 9.39
N THR A 274 -9.89 -11.75 10.07
CA THR A 274 -10.73 -10.56 10.30
C THR A 274 -10.38 -9.38 9.37
N GLY A 275 -9.31 -9.47 8.59
CA GLY A 275 -8.88 -8.42 7.66
C GLY A 275 -8.29 -7.18 8.35
N VAL A 276 -7.74 -7.33 9.56
CA VAL A 276 -7.21 -6.22 10.37
C VAL A 276 -5.72 -6.37 10.64
N SER A 277 -5.06 -5.33 11.18
CA SER A 277 -3.64 -5.41 11.57
C SER A 277 -3.42 -6.21 12.87
N ILE A 278 -2.27 -6.89 12.98
CA ILE A 278 -1.84 -7.59 14.22
C ILE A 278 -1.79 -6.60 15.39
N GLU A 279 -1.38 -5.37 15.14
CA GLU A 279 -1.30 -4.29 16.13
C GLU A 279 -2.69 -3.85 16.61
N ALA A 280 -3.71 -3.89 15.76
CA ALA A 280 -5.10 -3.64 16.16
C ALA A 280 -5.62 -4.78 17.05
N VAL A 281 -5.36 -6.04 16.66
CA VAL A 281 -5.68 -7.23 17.48
C VAL A 281 -5.03 -7.12 18.86
N ARG A 282 -3.72 -6.86 18.90
CA ARG A 282 -2.96 -6.74 20.15
C ARG A 282 -3.50 -5.62 21.03
N ALA A 283 -3.84 -4.46 20.46
CA ALA A 283 -4.43 -3.36 21.23
C ALA A 283 -5.76 -3.76 21.87
N LEU A 284 -6.67 -4.36 21.09
CA LEU A 284 -7.97 -4.79 21.59
C LEU A 284 -7.85 -5.81 22.72
N ILE A 285 -7.03 -6.86 22.51
CA ILE A 285 -6.87 -7.94 23.48
C ILE A 285 -6.18 -7.44 24.74
N THR A 286 -5.25 -6.49 24.64
CA THR A 286 -4.62 -5.86 25.81
C THR A 286 -5.62 -5.04 26.62
N GLU A 287 -6.55 -4.34 25.95
CA GLU A 287 -7.62 -3.57 26.62
C GLU A 287 -8.65 -4.48 27.30
N LYS A 288 -9.03 -5.59 26.65
CA LYS A 288 -10.03 -6.55 27.14
C LYS A 288 -9.52 -7.99 27.07
N THR A 289 -8.54 -8.32 27.90
CA THR A 289 -8.03 -9.70 27.95
C THR A 289 -9.08 -10.61 28.60
N PRO A 290 -9.52 -11.69 27.93
CA PRO A 290 -10.46 -12.63 28.53
C PRO A 290 -9.87 -13.30 29.77
N SER A 291 -10.65 -13.41 30.85
CA SER A 291 -10.17 -13.87 32.16
C SER A 291 -9.67 -15.32 32.17
N ASN A 292 -10.11 -16.16 31.24
CA ASN A 292 -9.69 -17.55 31.07
C ASN A 292 -8.44 -17.72 30.18
N TYR A 293 -7.88 -16.63 29.65
CA TYR A 293 -6.69 -16.65 28.81
C TYR A 293 -5.51 -15.91 29.44
N ILE A 294 -4.32 -16.16 28.89
CA ILE A 294 -3.06 -15.48 29.18
C ILE A 294 -2.56 -14.85 27.88
N LEU A 295 -2.22 -13.57 27.95
CA LEU A 295 -1.65 -12.80 26.85
C LEU A 295 -0.16 -13.13 26.71
N LEU A 296 0.25 -13.60 25.53
CA LEU A 296 1.64 -13.71 25.10
C LEU A 296 1.93 -12.64 24.03
N PRO A 297 3.21 -12.40 23.66
CA PRO A 297 3.57 -11.43 22.63
C PRO A 297 2.80 -11.60 21.31
N ASP A 298 2.70 -12.84 20.80
CA ASP A 298 2.12 -13.11 19.47
C ASP A 298 0.89 -14.02 19.50
N SER A 299 0.42 -14.40 20.69
CA SER A 299 -0.73 -15.29 20.84
C SER A 299 -1.50 -15.08 22.16
N LEU A 300 -2.70 -15.65 22.20
CA LEU A 300 -3.53 -15.78 23.38
C LEU A 300 -3.70 -17.27 23.70
N ILE A 301 -3.43 -17.68 24.94
CA ILE A 301 -3.47 -19.10 25.34
C ILE A 301 -4.39 -19.30 26.54
N ARG A 302 -5.25 -20.32 26.51
CA ARG A 302 -6.09 -20.68 27.66
C ARG A 302 -5.23 -21.08 28.85
N LYS A 303 -5.61 -20.62 30.04
CA LYS A 303 -4.94 -20.95 31.31
C LYS A 303 -4.79 -22.47 31.51
N GLU A 304 -5.84 -23.22 31.19
CA GLU A 304 -5.84 -24.69 31.29
C GLU A 304 -4.79 -25.34 30.40
N LYS A 305 -4.65 -24.88 29.15
CA LYS A 305 -3.66 -25.39 28.20
C LYS A 305 -2.24 -25.08 28.66
N LEU A 306 -2.03 -23.88 29.20
CA LEU A 306 -0.72 -23.50 29.76
C LEU A 306 -0.36 -24.34 30.99
N GLU A 307 -1.32 -24.64 31.86
CA GLU A 307 -1.10 -25.53 33.01
C GLU A 307 -0.85 -26.98 32.60
N GLN A 308 -1.51 -27.48 31.55
CA GLN A 308 -1.20 -28.80 30.97
C GLN A 308 0.24 -28.86 30.46
N LEU A 309 0.68 -27.84 29.71
CA LEU A 309 2.05 -27.73 29.24
C LEU A 309 3.04 -27.70 30.41
N LYS A 310 2.74 -26.89 31.45
CA LYS A 310 3.57 -26.81 32.66
C LYS A 310 3.69 -28.15 33.39
N LYS A 311 2.61 -28.93 33.49
CA LYS A 311 2.64 -30.28 34.08
C LYS A 311 3.51 -31.23 33.27
N LYS A 312 3.42 -31.22 31.93
CA LYS A 312 4.26 -32.05 31.05
C LYS A 312 5.75 -31.72 31.19
N LEU A 313 6.09 -30.43 31.20
CA LEU A 313 7.46 -29.97 31.42
C LEU A 313 7.99 -30.38 32.79
N ASN A 314 7.20 -30.20 33.85
CA ASN A 314 7.57 -30.62 35.20
C ASN A 314 7.79 -32.13 35.32
N ALA A 315 6.96 -32.93 34.67
CA ALA A 315 7.08 -34.39 34.69
C ALA A 315 8.36 -34.87 33.98
N GLN A 316 8.76 -34.20 32.89
CA GLN A 316 10.03 -34.49 32.24
C GLN A 316 11.22 -34.08 33.10
N ILE A 317 11.23 -32.85 33.64
CA ILE A 317 12.28 -32.39 34.56
C ILE A 317 12.42 -33.32 35.77
N ALA A 318 11.31 -33.86 36.30
CA ALA A 318 11.35 -34.81 37.42
C ALA A 318 11.96 -36.18 37.04
N LYS A 319 11.91 -36.59 35.77
CA LYS A 319 12.50 -37.85 35.29
C LYS A 319 13.98 -37.71 34.97
N THR A 320 14.38 -36.62 34.33
CA THR A 320 15.74 -36.43 33.80
C THR A 320 16.61 -35.51 34.67
N GLY A 321 16.03 -34.85 35.67
CA GLY A 321 16.71 -33.86 36.53
C GLY A 321 16.96 -32.51 35.85
N LYS A 322 17.16 -32.51 34.53
CA LYS A 322 17.35 -31.34 33.66
C LYS A 322 16.57 -31.51 32.37
N LEU A 323 16.18 -30.40 31.73
CA LEU A 323 15.52 -30.41 30.42
C LEU A 323 16.20 -29.41 29.49
N SER A 324 16.61 -29.88 28.31
CA SER A 324 17.17 -29.01 27.28
C SER A 324 16.10 -28.09 26.68
N LEU A 325 16.53 -26.95 26.15
CA LEU A 325 15.65 -25.99 25.46
C LEU A 325 14.97 -26.65 24.26
N THR A 326 15.70 -27.46 23.49
CA THR A 326 15.19 -28.13 22.28
C THR A 326 14.11 -29.16 22.61
N GLU A 327 14.26 -29.91 23.72
CA GLU A 327 13.21 -30.83 24.20
C GLU A 327 11.99 -30.08 24.71
N ALA A 328 12.18 -28.97 25.44
CA ALA A 328 11.09 -28.13 25.91
C ALA A 328 10.31 -27.49 24.74
N GLU A 329 11.01 -27.08 23.68
CA GLU A 329 10.42 -26.58 22.44
C GLU A 329 9.62 -27.67 21.71
N LYS A 330 10.15 -28.90 21.58
CA LYS A 330 9.41 -30.04 20.99
C LYS A 330 8.11 -30.34 21.75
N ILE A 331 8.15 -30.35 23.07
CA ILE A 331 6.96 -30.57 23.92
C ILE A 331 5.94 -29.45 23.68
N SER A 332 6.40 -28.20 23.59
CA SER A 332 5.53 -27.04 23.38
C SER A 332 4.95 -26.98 21.97
N GLN A 333 5.72 -27.35 20.94
CA GLN A 333 5.26 -27.48 19.55
C GLN A 333 4.15 -28.52 19.42
N THR A 334 4.25 -29.63 20.16
CA THR A 334 3.19 -30.67 20.22
C THR A 334 1.87 -30.10 20.76
N GLU A 335 1.94 -29.08 21.61
CA GLU A 335 0.79 -28.38 22.17
C GLU A 335 0.37 -27.14 21.36
N HIS A 336 1.03 -26.89 20.22
CA HIS A 336 0.90 -25.70 19.38
C HIS A 336 1.19 -24.38 20.11
N VAL A 337 2.08 -24.41 21.11
CA VAL A 337 2.48 -23.25 21.90
C VAL A 337 3.91 -22.85 21.55
N ASP A 338 4.13 -21.56 21.27
CA ASP A 338 5.48 -21.00 21.21
C ASP A 338 6.07 -20.92 22.62
N PHE A 339 7.05 -21.77 22.89
CA PHE A 339 7.71 -21.87 24.19
C PHE A 339 8.43 -20.58 24.56
N THR A 340 9.09 -19.93 23.60
CA THR A 340 9.91 -18.73 23.86
C THR A 340 9.05 -17.59 24.39
N SER A 341 7.89 -17.39 23.78
CA SER A 341 6.86 -16.47 24.23
C SER A 341 6.23 -16.86 25.57
N ALA A 342 6.05 -18.16 25.84
CA ALA A 342 5.36 -18.67 27.03
C ALA A 342 6.25 -18.81 28.28
N ILE A 343 7.57 -18.84 28.14
CA ILE A 343 8.50 -19.27 29.20
C ILE A 343 8.37 -18.48 30.51
N GLN A 344 8.21 -17.16 30.41
CA GLN A 344 8.08 -16.27 31.58
C GLN A 344 6.76 -16.51 32.33
N ASN A 345 5.69 -16.85 31.61
CA ASN A 345 4.39 -17.17 32.18
C ASN A 345 4.36 -18.58 32.79
N LEU A 346 5.09 -19.52 32.19
CA LEU A 346 5.29 -20.87 32.74
C LEU A 346 6.14 -20.88 34.02
N GLY A 347 6.91 -19.82 34.24
CA GLY A 347 7.76 -19.65 35.42
C GLY A 347 9.13 -20.32 35.27
N TYR A 348 9.62 -20.45 34.04
CA TYR A 348 10.97 -20.94 33.75
C TYR A 348 11.88 -19.81 33.26
N LYS A 349 13.18 -20.07 33.21
CA LYS A 349 14.22 -19.25 32.59
C LYS A 349 15.12 -20.13 31.74
N ILE A 350 15.66 -19.56 30.66
CA ILE A 350 16.67 -20.20 29.83
C ILE A 350 18.05 -19.89 30.41
N ILE A 351 18.87 -20.92 30.58
CA ILE A 351 20.30 -20.81 30.90
C ILE A 351 21.07 -21.24 29.67
N TRP A 352 21.90 -20.34 29.15
CA TRP A 352 22.73 -20.57 27.98
C TRP A 352 24.11 -21.07 28.40
N HIS A 353 24.54 -22.21 27.87
CA HIS A 353 25.90 -22.75 28.06
C HIS A 353 26.71 -22.61 26.77
N GLY A 354 26.81 -21.38 26.26
CA GLY A 354 27.46 -21.04 24.99
C GLY A 354 26.51 -20.40 23.97
N ILE A 355 26.95 -20.34 22.71
CA ILE A 355 26.20 -19.73 21.59
C ILE A 355 25.24 -20.75 20.94
N ASN A 356 25.50 -22.06 21.10
CA ASN A 356 24.65 -23.11 20.54
C ASN A 356 23.38 -23.30 21.39
N THR A 357 22.22 -23.28 20.73
CA THR A 357 20.89 -23.50 21.33
C THR A 357 20.73 -24.91 21.91
N GLU A 358 21.49 -25.88 21.41
CA GLU A 358 21.46 -27.27 21.89
C GLU A 358 21.96 -27.43 23.32
N ASN A 359 22.84 -26.52 23.77
CA ASN A 359 23.39 -26.53 25.13
C ASN A 359 22.57 -25.68 26.12
N ALA A 360 21.48 -25.07 25.67
CA ALA A 360 20.61 -24.28 26.53
C ALA A 360 19.69 -25.20 27.36
N GLU A 361 19.54 -24.89 28.64
CA GLU A 361 18.69 -25.63 29.57
C GLU A 361 17.59 -24.73 30.12
N ILE A 362 16.46 -25.31 30.52
CA ILE A 362 15.41 -24.58 31.23
C ILE A 362 15.43 -24.88 32.73
N VAL A 363 15.32 -23.82 33.55
CA VAL A 363 15.30 -23.93 35.01
C VAL A 363 14.11 -23.18 35.59
N LYS A 364 13.53 -23.70 36.69
CA LYS A 364 12.45 -23.03 37.41
C LYS A 364 12.90 -21.70 37.98
N ASN A 365 12.09 -20.67 37.77
CA ASN A 365 12.34 -19.33 38.28
C ASN A 365 11.76 -19.21 39.71
N GLU A 366 12.58 -19.48 40.73
CA GLU A 366 12.13 -19.54 42.14
C GLU A 366 11.59 -18.21 42.71
N LYS A 367 11.86 -17.07 42.06
CA LYS A 367 11.49 -15.74 42.58
C LYS A 367 10.00 -15.37 42.53
N LYS A 368 9.10 -16.21 42.00
CA LYS A 368 7.64 -15.92 41.93
C LYS A 368 6.75 -16.68 42.92
N LEU A 369 7.28 -17.64 43.70
CA LEU A 369 6.48 -18.37 44.71
C LEU A 369 6.32 -17.63 46.05
N ALA A 370 7.08 -16.56 46.31
CA ALA A 370 7.17 -15.91 47.61
C ALA A 370 6.35 -14.60 47.78
N LYS A 371 5.23 -14.43 47.08
CA LYS A 371 4.27 -13.33 47.39
C LYS A 371 2.84 -13.86 47.52
N LYS A 372 2.55 -14.52 48.65
CA LYS A 372 1.21 -14.52 49.26
C LYS A 372 1.10 -13.28 50.15
N PRO A 373 -0.02 -12.53 50.14
CA PRO A 373 -0.17 -11.37 51.00
C PRO A 373 -0.44 -11.85 52.44
N GLN A 374 0.50 -11.59 53.35
CA GLN A 374 0.18 -11.58 54.78
C GLN A 374 -0.72 -10.37 55.05
N LYS A 375 -1.94 -10.64 55.51
CA LYS A 375 -2.77 -9.67 56.20
C LYS A 375 -2.01 -9.19 57.43
N SER A 376 -1.69 -7.90 57.50
CA SER A 376 -1.39 -7.22 58.76
C SER A 376 -2.47 -6.17 58.99
N GLN A 377 -3.47 -6.54 59.78
CA GLN A 377 -4.20 -5.57 60.60
C GLN A 377 -3.20 -4.96 61.58
N LYS A 378 -3.06 -3.63 61.56
CA LYS A 378 -2.90 -2.84 62.77
C LYS A 378 -3.39 -1.42 62.51
N SER A 379 -4.29 -1.03 63.39
CA SER A 379 -5.08 0.18 63.45
C SER A 379 -4.40 1.23 64.34
N ILE A 380 -4.69 2.50 64.04
CA ILE A 380 -4.89 3.64 64.96
C ILE A 380 -3.65 4.43 65.47
N ASN A 381 -3.77 5.76 65.24
CA ASN A 381 -3.14 6.94 65.86
C ASN A 381 -1.60 7.06 65.78
N ASP A 382 -0.99 8.20 65.42
CA ASP A 382 -1.25 9.57 65.88
C ASP A 382 -0.87 10.66 64.84
N LYS A 383 -1.65 11.75 64.82
CA LYS A 383 -1.21 13.10 64.39
C LYS A 383 -0.31 13.69 65.50
N PRO A 384 0.64 14.62 65.25
CA PRO A 384 0.29 16.01 64.86
C PRO A 384 1.33 16.87 64.10
N LYS A 385 0.81 18.01 63.59
CA LYS A 385 1.39 19.38 63.44
C LYS A 385 2.68 19.58 62.59
N ILE A 386 2.60 20.25 61.44
CA ILE A 386 2.77 21.70 61.13
C ILE A 386 4.21 22.25 61.38
N GLN A 387 4.68 23.03 60.39
CA GLN A 387 5.82 23.96 60.29
C GLN A 387 6.98 23.37 59.46
N LYS A 388 7.49 23.99 58.39
CA LYS A 388 7.45 25.37 57.90
C LYS A 388 7.44 25.37 56.36
#